data_AF-A0A438JS34-F1
#
_entry.id   AF-A0A438JS34-F1
#
_cell.length_a   1.000
_cell.length_b   1.000
_cell.length_c   1.000
_cell.angle_alpha   90.00
_cell.angle_beta   90.00
_cell.angle_gamma   90.00
#
_symmetry.space_group_name_H-M   'P 1'
#
loop_
_entity.id
_entity.type
_entity.pdbx_description
1 polymer ?
#
loop_
_entity_poly.entity_id
_entity_poly.type
_entity_poly.pdbx_seq_one_letter_code
_entity_poly.pdbx_strand_id
1 'polypeptide(L)'
;MVAFRKLFDFYHSPSDIQWVPEERVTLFTADGLIQIGGSLVPRHVPSSDKKHRRSRTQKFQRFQESDYLDPKQKGLCLGALFDIAATNGLDMGRRLCIFGFCRSIEMLSDVVEDTVLEHGGEVVAAEKASKGGLHEKLTMTVAVPLLWGVPPASETLHLAVRSGGGIVEKIYWQWDFL
;
A
#
# COMPACT_ATOMS: atom_id res chain seq x y z
N MET A 1 0.78 -35.68 -56.32
CA MET A 1 -0.38 -34.94 -55.76
C MET A 1 -1.04 -35.80 -54.69
N VAL A 2 -0.56 -35.71 -53.44
CA VAL A 2 -1.34 -35.99 -52.22
C VAL A 2 -0.61 -35.26 -51.08
N ALA A 3 -1.29 -34.31 -50.44
CA ALA A 3 -0.80 -33.63 -49.25
C ALA A 3 -1.13 -34.48 -48.01
N PHE A 4 -0.13 -34.84 -47.21
CA PHE A 4 -0.30 -35.45 -45.90
C PHE A 4 0.52 -34.70 -44.84
N ARG A 5 -0.20 -33.91 -44.04
CA ARG A 5 -0.18 -33.88 -42.57
C ARG A 5 1.20 -33.92 -41.87
N LYS A 6 1.60 -32.78 -41.28
CA LYS A 6 2.26 -32.75 -39.97
C LYS A 6 1.71 -31.59 -39.13
N LEU A 7 0.85 -31.94 -38.17
CA LEU A 7 0.68 -31.18 -36.94
C LEU A 7 2.08 -31.09 -36.31
N PHE A 8 2.57 -29.88 -36.05
CA PHE A 8 3.86 -29.68 -35.41
C PHE A 8 3.65 -29.80 -33.89
N ASP A 9 4.14 -30.89 -33.31
CA ASP A 9 4.34 -31.03 -31.87
C ASP A 9 5.36 -29.99 -31.39
N PHE A 10 4.94 -29.08 -30.52
CA PHE A 10 5.87 -28.23 -29.76
C PHE A 10 6.15 -28.90 -28.40
N TYR A 11 7.20 -29.71 -28.37
CA TYR A 11 7.85 -30.17 -27.13
C TYR A 11 8.23 -28.94 -26.27
N HIS A 12 7.59 -28.75 -25.13
CA HIS A 12 8.05 -27.81 -24.11
C HIS A 12 9.02 -28.51 -23.16
N SER A 13 10.23 -27.97 -23.03
CA SER A 13 11.26 -28.42 -22.08
C SER A 13 10.78 -28.20 -20.63
N PRO A 14 11.03 -29.13 -19.68
CA PRO A 14 10.58 -29.03 -18.29
C PRO A 14 11.37 -28.01 -17.43
N SER A 15 12.10 -27.07 -18.02
CA SER A 15 13.13 -26.26 -17.34
C SER A 15 12.76 -24.80 -17.03
N ASP A 16 11.52 -24.36 -17.27
CA ASP A 16 11.16 -22.93 -17.22
C ASP A 16 10.27 -22.50 -16.03
N ILE A 17 10.05 -23.39 -15.05
CA ILE A 17 9.19 -23.12 -13.88
C ILE A 17 10.07 -22.91 -12.64
N GLN A 18 10.15 -21.67 -12.16
CA GLN A 18 10.77 -21.37 -10.87
C GLN A 18 9.68 -21.28 -9.79
N TRP A 19 9.83 -22.06 -8.72
CA TRP A 19 8.99 -21.93 -7.52
C TRP A 19 9.49 -20.76 -6.70
N VAL A 20 8.73 -19.67 -6.69
CA VAL A 20 9.08 -18.47 -5.94
C VAL A 20 8.12 -18.36 -4.76
N PRO A 21 8.61 -18.08 -3.54
CA PRO A 21 7.74 -17.78 -2.41
C PRO A 21 6.88 -16.56 -2.76
N GLU A 22 5.57 -16.72 -2.62
CA GLU A 22 4.65 -15.60 -2.65
C GLU A 22 4.91 -14.67 -1.45
N GLU A 23 4.47 -13.42 -1.54
CA GLU A 23 4.60 -12.49 -0.42
C GLU A 23 3.98 -13.11 0.83
N ARG A 24 4.77 -13.18 1.90
CA ARG A 24 4.31 -13.62 3.21
C ARG A 24 4.06 -12.39 4.05
N VAL A 25 2.84 -12.26 4.51
CA VAL A 25 2.39 -11.22 5.41
C VAL A 25 2.29 -11.85 6.79
N THR A 26 2.97 -11.30 7.78
CA THR A 26 2.81 -11.77 9.16
C THR A 26 2.31 -10.61 10.03
N LEU A 27 1.34 -10.91 10.88
CA LEU A 27 0.64 -9.97 11.74
C LEU A 27 0.98 -10.32 13.19
N PHE A 28 1.36 -9.31 13.98
CA PHE A 28 1.48 -9.45 15.43
C PHE A 28 0.21 -8.91 16.08
N THR A 29 -0.63 -9.81 16.59
CA THR A 29 -1.89 -9.46 17.26
C THR A 29 -1.82 -9.79 18.74
N ALA A 30 -2.73 -9.23 19.54
CA ALA A 30 -2.84 -9.55 20.97
C ALA A 30 -3.12 -11.05 21.23
N ASP A 31 -3.70 -11.74 20.25
CA ASP A 31 -4.03 -13.18 20.30
C ASP A 31 -2.91 -14.07 19.74
N GLY A 32 -1.80 -13.49 19.29
CA GLY A 32 -0.63 -14.22 18.78
C GLY A 32 -0.18 -13.83 17.36
N LEU A 33 0.69 -14.65 16.79
CA LEU A 33 1.27 -14.48 15.45
C LEU A 33 0.33 -15.07 14.38
N ILE A 34 -0.10 -14.25 13.43
CA ILE A 34 -0.91 -14.70 12.29
C ILE A 34 -0.11 -14.56 11.00
N GLN A 35 0.08 -15.65 10.24
CA GLN A 35 0.81 -15.64 8.96
C GLN A 35 -0.17 -15.88 7.80
N ILE A 36 -0.15 -15.00 6.81
CA ILE A 36 -0.97 -15.05 5.60
C ILE A 36 -0.02 -15.04 4.39
N GLY A 37 -0.21 -15.96 3.44
CA GLY A 37 0.65 -16.07 2.26
C GLY A 37 1.92 -16.89 2.50
N GLY A 38 2.95 -16.69 1.66
CA GLY A 38 4.19 -17.48 1.70
C GLY A 38 4.12 -18.86 1.03
N SER A 39 3.04 -19.13 0.28
CA SER A 39 2.94 -20.34 -0.53
C SER A 39 3.95 -20.29 -1.69
N LEU A 40 4.51 -21.44 -2.07
CA LEU A 40 5.34 -21.53 -3.26
C LEU A 40 4.41 -21.52 -4.48
N VAL A 41 4.56 -20.51 -5.33
CA VAL A 41 3.80 -20.42 -6.58
C VAL A 41 4.74 -20.60 -7.78
N PRO A 42 4.33 -21.38 -8.79
CA PRO A 42 5.13 -21.55 -10.01
C PRO A 42 5.07 -20.27 -10.85
N ARG A 43 6.23 -19.70 -11.17
CA ARG A 43 6.35 -18.52 -12.04
C ARG A 43 7.17 -18.88 -13.29
N HIS A 44 6.61 -18.60 -14.47
CA HIS A 44 7.32 -18.74 -15.75
C HIS A 44 8.27 -17.54 -15.94
N VAL A 45 9.51 -17.82 -16.34
CA VAL A 45 10.49 -16.78 -16.70
C VAL A 45 10.47 -16.60 -18.22
N PRO A 46 9.94 -15.50 -18.77
CA PRO A 46 10.08 -15.23 -20.20
C PRO A 46 11.53 -14.80 -20.50
N SER A 47 12.15 -15.44 -21.49
CA SER A 47 13.40 -14.98 -22.06
C SER A 47 13.15 -13.78 -23.00
N SER A 48 14.11 -12.85 -23.00
CA SER A 48 14.21 -11.60 -23.77
C SER A 48 13.73 -10.30 -23.11
N ASP A 49 14.74 -9.49 -22.80
CA ASP A 49 14.72 -8.04 -22.77
C ASP A 49 13.90 -7.45 -23.91
N LYS A 50 12.80 -6.77 -23.58
CA LYS A 50 12.32 -5.64 -24.38
C LYS A 50 12.05 -4.47 -23.48
N LYS A 51 12.94 -3.47 -23.61
CA LYS A 51 12.84 -2.10 -23.11
C LYS A 51 11.40 -1.58 -23.20
N HIS A 52 10.65 -1.67 -22.12
CA HIS A 52 9.50 -0.80 -21.94
C HIS A 52 10.02 0.49 -21.32
N ARG A 53 10.02 1.56 -22.12
CA ARG A 53 10.19 2.94 -21.64
C ARG A 53 9.27 3.13 -20.44
N ARG A 54 9.84 3.18 -19.23
CA ARG A 54 9.14 3.62 -18.02
C ARG A 54 8.78 5.09 -18.25
N SER A 55 7.50 5.38 -18.41
CA SER A 55 6.99 6.73 -18.21
C SER A 55 7.45 7.20 -16.83
N ARG A 56 8.01 8.41 -16.74
CA ARG A 56 8.46 9.01 -15.48
C ARG A 56 7.29 9.17 -14.52
N THR A 57 7.03 8.17 -13.68
CA THR A 57 6.42 8.34 -12.35
C THR A 57 7.57 8.52 -11.35
N GLN A 58 8.36 9.58 -11.53
CA GLN A 58 9.58 9.82 -10.75
C GLN A 58 9.30 10.35 -9.33
N LYS A 59 8.08 10.81 -9.02
CA LYS A 59 7.82 11.52 -7.74
C LYS A 59 7.46 10.60 -6.58
N PHE A 60 6.79 9.47 -6.82
CA PHE A 60 6.53 8.46 -5.77
C PHE A 60 7.78 7.65 -5.36
N GLN A 61 8.93 7.87 -5.99
CA GLN A 61 10.18 7.19 -5.64
C GLN A 61 10.96 7.85 -4.49
N ARG A 62 10.49 9.00 -3.95
CA ARG A 62 11.16 9.70 -2.85
C ARG A 62 11.18 8.87 -1.56
N PHE A 63 10.15 8.06 -1.34
CA PHE A 63 10.02 7.23 -0.15
C PHE A 63 10.37 5.79 -0.51
N GLN A 64 11.62 5.37 -0.25
CA GLN A 64 12.00 3.97 -0.37
C GLN A 64 11.73 3.27 0.96
N GLU A 65 11.08 2.11 0.90
CA GLU A 65 10.81 1.30 2.10
C GLU A 65 12.09 0.98 2.90
N SER A 66 13.24 0.87 2.22
CA SER A 66 14.56 0.66 2.85
C SER A 66 15.04 1.83 3.72
N ASP A 67 14.50 3.03 3.51
CA ASP A 67 14.87 4.21 4.30
C ASP A 67 14.17 4.18 5.67
N TYR A 68 13.07 3.43 5.77
CA TYR A 68 12.22 3.33 6.95
C TYR A 68 12.30 1.94 7.62
N LEU A 69 12.70 0.91 6.88
CA LEU A 69 12.74 -0.48 7.34
C LEU A 69 14.09 -1.13 7.03
N ASP A 70 14.58 -1.98 7.92
CA ASP A 70 15.78 -2.79 7.68
C ASP A 70 15.53 -3.76 6.50
N PRO A 71 16.34 -3.71 5.43
CA PRO A 71 16.22 -4.63 4.28
C PRO A 71 16.33 -6.12 4.65
N LYS A 72 16.82 -6.45 5.85
CA LYS A 72 16.85 -7.83 6.38
C LYS A 72 15.50 -8.26 6.97
N GLN A 73 14.61 -7.33 7.29
CA GLN A 73 13.28 -7.55 7.86
C GLN A 73 12.17 -7.67 6.79
N LYS A 74 12.53 -7.86 5.51
CA LYS A 74 11.65 -7.94 4.32
C LYS A 74 10.48 -8.94 4.38
N GLY A 75 10.38 -9.78 5.41
CA GLY A 75 9.38 -10.84 5.50
C GLY A 75 8.23 -10.61 6.48
N LEU A 76 8.27 -9.57 7.34
CA LEU A 76 7.30 -9.42 8.42
C LEU A 76 7.49 -8.11 9.22
N CYS A 77 6.57 -7.15 9.07
CA CYS A 77 6.29 -6.09 10.06
C CYS A 77 4.88 -5.51 9.83
N LEU A 78 3.77 -6.20 10.15
CA LEU A 78 2.50 -5.50 10.39
C LEU A 78 2.30 -5.48 11.90
N GLY A 79 2.71 -4.37 12.50
CA GLY A 79 2.61 -4.12 13.95
C GLY A 79 1.91 -2.81 14.29
N ALA A 80 1.65 -1.96 13.29
CA ALA A 80 1.09 -0.64 13.51
C ALA A 80 -0.31 -0.50 12.90
N LEU A 81 -1.20 0.12 13.68
CA LEU A 81 -2.51 0.56 13.21
C LEU A 81 -2.41 1.99 12.68
N PHE A 82 -3.27 2.32 11.73
CA PHE A 82 -3.47 3.72 11.37
C PHE A 82 -4.97 4.05 11.31
N ASP A 83 -5.25 5.30 11.61
CA ASP A 83 -6.56 5.93 11.53
C ASP A 83 -6.36 7.32 10.93
N ILE A 84 -6.74 7.48 9.65
CA ILE A 84 -6.61 8.73 8.91
C ILE A 84 -8.01 9.28 8.63
N ALA A 85 -8.31 10.42 9.24
CA ALA A 85 -9.54 11.17 9.01
C ALA A 85 -9.26 12.34 8.07
N ALA A 86 -9.99 12.44 6.96
CA ALA A 86 -9.91 13.55 6.03
C ALA A 86 -11.18 14.40 6.06
N THR A 87 -11.01 15.71 6.16
CA THR A 87 -12.08 16.72 6.04
C THR A 87 -11.85 17.55 4.78
N ASN A 88 -12.83 18.35 4.37
CA ASN A 88 -12.63 19.32 3.27
C ASN A 88 -11.99 20.64 3.74
N GLY A 89 -11.59 20.75 5.01
CA GLY A 89 -11.05 21.98 5.62
C GLY A 89 -12.08 23.05 5.99
N LEU A 90 -13.36 22.88 5.62
CA LEU A 90 -14.44 23.83 5.93
C LEU A 90 -15.46 23.26 6.91
N ASP A 91 -15.79 21.98 6.75
CA ASP A 91 -16.75 21.25 7.57
C ASP A 91 -16.02 20.11 8.30
N MET A 92 -15.67 20.34 9.56
CA MET A 92 -15.04 19.33 10.42
C MET A 92 -16.02 18.26 10.90
N GLY A 93 -17.33 18.44 10.69
CA GLY A 93 -18.37 17.48 11.03
C GLY A 93 -18.49 16.35 10.01
N ARG A 94 -17.94 16.50 8.80
CA ARG A 94 -17.97 15.47 7.75
C ARG A 94 -16.57 14.97 7.45
N ARG A 95 -16.34 13.68 7.70
CA ARG A 95 -15.02 13.07 7.54
C ARG A 95 -15.07 11.80 6.71
N LEU A 96 -14.07 11.64 5.84
CA LEU A 96 -13.68 10.35 5.29
C LEU A 96 -12.68 9.70 6.25
N CYS A 97 -13.01 8.55 6.80
CA CYS A 97 -12.12 7.82 7.68
C CYS A 97 -11.56 6.60 6.95
N ILE A 98 -10.23 6.47 6.96
CA ILE A 98 -9.49 5.34 6.41
C ILE A 98 -8.75 4.68 7.56
N PHE A 99 -9.09 3.42 7.81
CA PHE A 99 -8.53 2.61 8.88
C PHE A 99 -7.84 1.37 8.31
N GLY A 100 -6.75 0.96 8.95
CA GLY A 100 -6.11 -0.30 8.64
C GLY A 100 -4.76 -0.44 9.32
N PHE A 101 -3.88 -1.16 8.64
CA PHE A 101 -2.57 -1.54 9.15
C PHE A 101 -1.46 -1.00 8.27
N CYS A 102 -0.31 -0.67 8.84
CA CYS A 102 0.85 -0.27 8.05
C CYS A 102 2.13 -0.94 8.56
N ARG A 103 3.15 -0.92 7.68
CA ARG A 103 4.47 -1.45 8.02
C ARG A 103 5.30 -0.50 8.88
N SER A 104 5.16 0.80 8.64
CA SER A 104 5.82 1.86 9.40
C SER A 104 4.87 3.05 9.51
N ILE A 105 4.62 3.51 10.75
CA ILE A 105 3.85 4.73 10.99
C ILE A 105 4.58 5.96 10.46
N GLU A 106 5.92 5.94 10.43
CA GLU A 106 6.73 7.06 9.97
C GLU A 106 6.62 7.20 8.46
N MET A 107 6.85 6.12 7.71
CA MET A 107 6.71 6.13 6.26
C MET A 107 5.29 6.53 5.83
N LEU A 108 4.27 5.95 6.48
CA LEU A 108 2.88 6.28 6.15
C LEU A 108 2.56 7.74 6.45
N SER A 109 3.01 8.25 7.60
CA SER A 109 2.82 9.66 7.98
C SER A 109 3.45 10.60 6.96
N ASP A 110 4.71 10.37 6.59
CA ASP A 110 5.45 11.25 5.68
C ASP A 110 4.84 11.25 4.27
N VAL A 111 4.45 10.08 3.75
CA VAL A 111 3.84 9.95 2.41
C VAL A 111 2.48 10.64 2.36
N VAL A 112 1.66 10.49 3.40
CA VAL A 112 0.34 11.12 3.48
C VAL A 112 0.50 12.62 3.65
N GLU A 113 1.40 13.09 4.52
CA GLU A 113 1.70 14.51 4.72
C GLU A 113 2.17 15.18 3.43
N ASP A 114 3.20 14.65 2.78
CA ASP A 114 3.71 15.19 1.51
C ASP A 114 2.59 15.23 0.45
N THR A 115 1.80 14.17 0.33
CA THR A 115 0.70 14.13 -0.65
C THR A 115 -0.37 15.18 -0.35
N VAL A 116 -0.76 15.34 0.92
CA VAL A 116 -1.77 16.32 1.34
C VAL A 116 -1.29 17.74 1.06
N LEU A 117 -0.05 18.06 1.44
CA LEU A 117 0.56 19.37 1.21
C LEU A 117 0.72 19.68 -0.28
N GLU A 118 1.16 18.70 -1.09
CA GLU A 118 1.29 18.87 -2.55
C GLU A 118 -0.03 19.22 -3.24
N HIS A 119 -1.16 18.77 -2.69
CA HIS A 119 -2.50 19.04 -3.22
C HIS A 119 -3.17 20.26 -2.56
N GLY A 120 -2.40 21.07 -1.82
CA GLY A 120 -2.86 22.30 -1.17
C GLY A 120 -3.69 22.07 0.09
N GLY A 121 -3.64 20.86 0.67
CA GLY A 121 -4.22 20.54 1.95
C GLY A 121 -3.30 20.82 3.13
N GLU A 122 -3.76 20.41 4.31
CA GLU A 122 -3.09 20.65 5.58
C GLU A 122 -3.21 19.42 6.49
N VAL A 123 -2.19 19.17 7.30
CA VAL A 123 -2.25 18.20 8.40
C VAL A 123 -2.76 18.92 9.65
N VAL A 124 -4.00 18.64 10.03
CA VAL A 124 -4.68 19.27 11.18
C VAL A 124 -4.16 18.70 12.50
N ALA A 125 -3.97 17.37 12.54
CA ALA A 125 -3.42 16.69 13.71
C ALA A 125 -2.69 15.41 13.26
N ALA A 126 -1.58 15.10 13.93
CA ALA A 126 -0.89 13.82 13.77
C ALA A 126 -0.38 13.37 15.13
N GLU A 127 -0.88 12.23 15.61
CA GLU A 127 -0.48 11.61 16.85
C GLU A 127 0.15 10.23 16.55
N LYS A 128 1.38 10.04 17.02
CA LYS A 128 2.11 8.78 16.96
C LYS A 128 2.12 8.19 18.37
N ALA A 129 1.17 7.32 18.66
CA ALA A 129 1.04 6.70 19.97
C ALA A 129 1.81 5.38 20.03
N SER A 130 2.61 5.22 21.09
CA SER A 130 3.24 3.94 21.45
C SER A 130 2.85 3.58 22.88
N LYS A 131 2.14 2.47 23.07
CA LYS A 131 1.79 1.95 24.40
C LYS A 131 2.78 0.87 24.81
N GLY A 132 3.93 1.27 25.35
CA GLY A 132 4.83 0.41 26.15
C GLY A 132 5.23 -0.95 25.56
N GLY A 133 5.15 -1.13 24.23
CA GLY A 133 5.33 -2.40 23.51
C GLY A 133 5.27 -2.22 21.98
N LEU A 134 5.08 -3.30 21.21
CA LEU A 134 5.09 -3.34 19.72
C LEU A 134 3.84 -2.70 19.05
N HIS A 135 2.89 -2.17 19.83
CA HIS A 135 1.62 -1.68 19.30
C HIS A 135 1.67 -0.17 19.08
N GLU A 136 2.11 0.19 17.87
CA GLU A 136 2.12 1.57 17.41
C GLU A 136 0.78 1.93 16.76
N LYS A 137 0.32 3.16 16.96
CA LYS A 137 -0.86 3.68 16.25
C LYS A 137 -0.58 5.07 15.72
N LEU A 138 -0.77 5.25 14.41
CA LEU A 138 -0.88 6.57 13.78
C LEU A 138 -2.34 7.03 13.81
N THR A 139 -2.61 8.17 14.42
CA THR A 139 -3.90 8.85 14.30
C THR A 139 -3.66 10.19 13.63
N MET A 140 -4.20 10.38 12.44
CA MET A 140 -3.94 11.57 11.62
C MET A 140 -5.26 12.19 11.15
N THR A 141 -5.37 13.51 11.27
CA THR A 141 -6.47 14.29 10.70
C THR A 141 -5.91 15.25 9.67
N VAL A 142 -6.47 15.21 8.46
CA VAL A 142 -6.03 16.03 7.33
C VAL A 142 -7.19 16.83 6.77
N ALA A 143 -6.91 18.04 6.29
CA ALA A 143 -7.81 18.85 5.51
C ALA A 143 -7.38 18.76 4.06
N VAL A 144 -8.25 18.21 3.20
CA VAL A 144 -7.97 17.95 1.79
C VAL A 144 -8.92 18.78 0.93
N PRO A 145 -8.41 19.76 0.16
CA PRO A 145 -9.24 20.51 -0.79
C PRO A 145 -9.88 19.56 -1.79
N LEU A 146 -11.12 19.85 -2.17
CA LEU A 146 -11.85 19.02 -3.14
C LEU A 146 -11.91 17.54 -2.74
N LEU A 147 -11.89 17.21 -1.43
CA LEU A 147 -12.02 15.85 -0.93
C LEU A 147 -13.18 15.09 -1.59
N TRP A 148 -14.27 15.81 -1.86
CA TRP A 148 -15.51 15.33 -2.48
C TRP A 148 -15.78 15.96 -3.85
N GLY A 149 -14.76 16.61 -4.42
CA GLY A 149 -14.86 17.32 -5.70
C GLY A 149 -14.85 16.36 -6.89
N VAL A 150 -14.67 16.92 -8.09
CA VAL A 150 -14.56 16.16 -9.34
C VAL A 150 -13.29 16.59 -10.08
N PRO A 151 -12.27 15.72 -10.23
CA PRO A 151 -12.16 14.39 -9.62
C PRO A 151 -11.99 14.45 -8.08
N PRO A 152 -12.43 13.43 -7.34
CA PRO A 152 -12.41 13.46 -5.87
C PRO A 152 -10.99 13.24 -5.34
N ALA A 153 -10.52 14.15 -4.48
CA ALA A 153 -9.19 14.02 -3.87
C ALA A 153 -9.09 12.84 -2.88
N SER A 154 -10.21 12.22 -2.49
CA SER A 154 -10.23 10.99 -1.68
C SER A 154 -9.48 9.83 -2.35
N GLU A 155 -9.50 9.75 -3.68
CA GLU A 155 -8.78 8.70 -4.42
C GLU A 155 -7.26 8.89 -4.32
N THR A 156 -6.80 10.14 -4.42
CA THR A 156 -5.40 10.51 -4.23
C THR A 156 -4.93 10.15 -2.82
N LEU A 157 -5.74 10.47 -1.80
CA LEU A 157 -5.41 10.12 -0.42
C LEU A 157 -5.35 8.60 -0.22
N HIS A 158 -6.31 7.85 -0.77
CA HIS A 158 -6.28 6.39 -0.71
C HIS A 158 -5.05 5.78 -1.40
N LEU A 159 -4.62 6.36 -2.53
CA LEU A 159 -3.39 5.96 -3.20
C LEU A 159 -2.16 6.27 -2.33
N ALA A 160 -2.10 7.43 -1.68
CA ALA A 160 -1.03 7.82 -0.77
C ALA A 160 -0.87 6.81 0.36
N VAL A 161 -1.98 6.42 1.00
CA VAL A 161 -1.99 5.41 2.07
C VAL A 161 -1.39 4.09 1.57
N ARG A 162 -1.79 3.63 0.40
CA ARG A 162 -1.23 2.39 -0.19
C ARG A 162 0.25 2.52 -0.54
N SER A 163 0.69 3.67 -1.08
CA SER A 163 2.10 3.90 -1.38
C SER A 163 2.97 4.04 -0.14
N GLY A 164 2.41 4.49 0.99
CA GLY A 164 3.06 4.54 2.29
C GLY A 164 3.08 3.20 3.04
N GLY A 165 2.79 2.09 2.35
CA GLY A 165 2.78 0.76 2.95
C GLY A 165 1.54 0.46 3.79
N GLY A 166 0.48 1.24 3.66
CA GLY A 166 -0.82 1.02 4.30
C GLY A 166 -1.65 -0.04 3.58
N ILE A 167 -2.18 -0.98 4.35
CA ILE A 167 -3.21 -1.95 3.97
C ILE A 167 -4.52 -1.46 4.58
N VAL A 168 -5.44 -1.03 3.73
CA VAL A 168 -6.74 -0.49 4.14
C VAL A 168 -7.68 -1.63 4.51
N GLU A 169 -8.14 -1.64 5.75
CA GLU A 169 -9.15 -2.58 6.24
C GLU A 169 -10.56 -2.02 6.01
N LYS A 170 -10.76 -0.74 6.32
CA LYS A 170 -12.07 -0.11 6.26
C LYS A 170 -11.98 1.34 5.82
N ILE A 171 -12.91 1.72 4.94
CA ILE A 171 -13.18 3.11 4.57
C ILE A 171 -14.63 3.41 4.90
N TYR A 172 -14.88 4.50 5.61
CA TYR A 172 -16.24 4.90 5.96
C TYR A 172 -16.38 6.40 6.07
N TRP A 173 -17.61 6.86 5.95
CA TRP A 173 -17.97 8.26 6.15
C TRP A 173 -18.50 8.45 7.56
N GLN A 174 -17.96 9.44 8.27
CA GLN A 174 -18.42 9.82 9.59
C GLN A 174 -19.01 11.23 9.54
N TRP A 175 -20.19 11.35 10.14
CA TRP A 175 -20.95 12.58 10.22
C TRP A 175 -21.21 12.85 11.70
N ASP A 176 -20.45 13.80 12.24
CA ASP A 176 -20.64 14.27 13.61
C ASP A 176 -21.61 15.45 13.56
N PHE A 177 -22.87 15.18 13.91
CA PHE A 177 -23.90 16.21 14.11
C PHE A 177 -23.74 16.74 15.54
N LEU A 178 -22.97 17.82 15.70
CA LEU A 178 -22.98 18.63 16.92
C LEU A 178 -24.28 19.45 17.01
#